data_AF-A0A9X1QP23-F1
#
_entry.id   AF-A0A9X1QP23-F1
#
_cell.length_a   1.000
_cell.length_b   1.000
_cell.length_c   1.000
_cell.angle_alpha   90.00
_cell.angle_beta   90.00
_cell.angle_gamma   90.00
#
_symmetry.space_group_name_H-M   'P 1'
#
loop_
_entity.id
_entity.type
_entity.pdbx_description
1 polymer ?
#
loop_
_entity_poly.entity_id
_entity_poly.type
_entity_poly.pdbx_seq_one_letter_code
_entity_poly.pdbx_strand_id
1 'polypeptide(L)'
;MSLTKARTRILGSILGCVIAVAPGNAQADPSDGIDWHIRGTVQGPMGEDLPLREGIHDDRTWGSGFGVRHIEEGHGYLPSLSEIEEGIRQSKECGNGLPDGDQKVVCNSELQGHKFRVVVTQRVDNRCPDGRPVGIITAFFE
;
A
#
# COMPACT_ATOMS: atom_id res chain seq x y z
N MET A 1 -17.19 42.89 72.79
CA MET A 1 -16.44 42.17 73.86
C MET A 1 -17.05 40.78 73.97
N SER A 2 -16.24 39.71 74.10
CA SER A 2 -16.72 38.29 74.16
C SER A 2 -17.42 37.81 72.88
N LEU A 3 -17.53 36.52 72.51
CA LEU A 3 -17.10 35.17 73.00
C LEU A 3 -17.17 34.24 71.72
N THR A 4 -16.53 33.07 71.52
CA THR A 4 -15.86 32.03 72.35
C THR A 4 -14.79 31.25 71.53
N LYS A 5 -14.32 30.11 72.05
CA LYS A 5 -13.74 28.89 71.42
C LYS A 5 -14.38 28.50 70.05
N ALA A 6 -13.81 27.61 69.22
CA ALA A 6 -12.82 26.54 69.50
C ALA A 6 -11.88 26.20 68.33
N ARG A 7 -10.85 25.39 68.61
CA ARG A 7 -10.03 24.68 67.60
C ARG A 7 -10.68 23.34 67.24
N THR A 8 -10.78 23.03 65.95
CA THR A 8 -10.97 21.64 65.46
C THR A 8 -10.09 21.45 64.22
N ARG A 9 -9.26 20.40 64.19
CA ARG A 9 -8.59 19.94 62.97
C ARG A 9 -9.55 18.99 62.24
N ILE A 10 -9.74 19.19 60.95
CA ILE A 10 -10.43 18.23 60.08
C ILE A 10 -9.41 17.72 59.08
N LEU A 11 -9.16 16.40 59.07
CA LEU A 11 -8.51 15.76 57.92
C LEU A 11 -9.57 15.62 56.83
N GLY A 12 -9.43 16.37 55.74
CA GLY A 12 -10.23 16.22 54.52
C GLY A 12 -9.46 15.39 53.51
N SER A 13 -10.01 14.26 53.09
CA SER A 13 -9.34 13.32 52.19
C SER A 13 -9.06 13.92 50.81
N ILE A 14 -7.90 13.57 50.24
CA ILE A 14 -7.58 13.85 48.83
C ILE A 14 -8.46 12.93 47.96
N LEU A 15 -9.61 13.44 47.52
CA LEU A 15 -10.45 12.75 46.55
C LEU A 15 -9.91 13.00 45.14
N GLY A 16 -8.85 12.27 44.78
CA GLY A 16 -8.25 12.33 43.46
C GLY A 16 -9.24 11.87 42.39
N CYS A 17 -9.70 12.79 41.54
CA CYS A 17 -10.53 12.45 40.38
C CYS A 17 -9.64 11.83 39.30
N VAL A 18 -9.39 10.52 39.42
CA VAL A 18 -8.68 9.74 38.41
C VAL A 18 -9.59 9.63 37.19
N ILE A 19 -9.33 10.48 36.18
CA ILE A 19 -9.96 10.37 34.88
C ILE A 19 -9.47 9.06 34.26
N ALA A 20 -10.35 8.05 34.24
CA ALA A 20 -10.09 6.78 33.60
C ALA A 20 -10.08 6.97 32.07
N VAL A 21 -8.93 7.41 31.54
CA VAL A 21 -8.61 7.21 30.12
C VAL A 21 -8.59 5.71 29.86
N ALA A 22 -9.69 5.20 29.32
CA ALA A 22 -9.74 3.84 28.81
C ALA A 22 -8.61 3.67 27.79
N PRO A 23 -7.89 2.53 27.78
CA PRO A 23 -6.95 2.24 26.71
C PRO A 23 -7.75 2.15 25.41
N GLY A 24 -7.72 3.22 24.62
CA GLY A 24 -8.18 3.17 23.25
C GLY A 24 -7.34 2.12 22.54
N ASN A 25 -7.97 1.04 22.09
CA ASN A 25 -7.31 0.11 21.19
C ASN A 25 -6.95 0.91 19.95
N ALA A 26 -5.67 1.26 19.81
CA ALA A 26 -5.12 1.76 18.57
C ALA A 26 -5.20 0.60 17.58
N GLN A 27 -6.35 0.49 16.91
CA GLN A 27 -6.52 -0.44 15.81
C GLN A 27 -5.57 0.02 14.73
N ALA A 28 -4.59 -0.84 14.42
CA ALA A 28 -3.68 -0.71 13.29
C ALA A 28 -4.42 -0.12 12.09
N ASP A 29 -3.86 0.90 11.46
CA ASP A 29 -4.42 1.35 10.19
C ASP A 29 -4.27 0.16 9.23
N PRO A 30 -5.28 -0.21 8.44
CA PRO A 30 -5.15 -1.33 7.51
C PRO A 30 -4.01 -1.12 6.48
N SER A 31 -3.42 0.08 6.39
CA SER A 31 -2.17 0.39 5.68
C SER A 31 -0.85 0.09 6.41
N ASP A 32 -0.84 -0.40 7.67
CA ASP A 32 0.31 -0.54 8.61
C ASP A 32 1.61 -1.24 8.11
N GLY A 33 1.69 -1.67 6.85
CA GLY A 33 2.92 -2.09 6.19
C GLY A 33 3.02 -1.81 4.68
N ILE A 34 1.99 -1.22 4.05
CA ILE A 34 1.94 -0.99 2.60
C ILE A 34 2.30 0.46 2.27
N ASP A 35 3.36 0.62 1.49
CA ASP A 35 3.78 1.92 0.99
C ASP A 35 3.08 2.24 -0.34
N TRP A 36 2.02 3.05 -0.26
CA TRP A 36 1.25 3.46 -1.43
C TRP A 36 1.96 4.50 -2.31
N HIS A 37 3.17 4.98 -1.95
CA HIS A 37 3.89 5.98 -2.71
C HIS A 37 4.13 5.55 -4.17
N ILE A 38 3.78 6.43 -5.11
CA ILE A 38 3.85 6.16 -6.55
C ILE A 38 5.22 6.60 -7.08
N ARG A 39 6.01 5.62 -7.52
CA ARG A 39 7.35 5.81 -8.10
C ARG A 39 7.34 6.08 -9.59
N GLY A 40 6.25 5.75 -10.26
CA GLY A 40 6.00 6.05 -11.66
C GLY A 40 4.59 5.72 -12.07
N THR A 41 4.20 6.09 -13.28
CA THR A 41 2.91 5.70 -13.85
C THR A 41 3.13 5.35 -15.30
N VAL A 42 2.76 4.13 -15.66
CA VAL A 42 2.62 3.70 -17.05
C VAL A 42 1.19 4.04 -17.48
N GLN A 43 1.01 4.36 -18.76
CA GLN A 43 -0.31 4.38 -19.37
C GLN A 43 -0.50 3.08 -20.15
N GLY A 44 -1.58 2.36 -19.87
CA GLY A 44 -1.92 1.17 -20.63
C GLY A 44 -2.25 1.49 -22.10
N PRO A 45 -2.38 0.47 -22.98
CA PRO A 45 -2.55 0.68 -24.41
C PRO A 45 -3.82 1.44 -24.81
N MET A 46 -4.82 1.50 -23.94
CA MET A 46 -6.08 2.25 -24.10
C MET A 46 -6.19 3.48 -23.16
N GLY A 47 -5.13 3.81 -22.41
CA GLY A 47 -5.10 4.91 -21.44
C GLY A 47 -5.36 4.50 -19.99
N GLU A 48 -5.22 3.22 -19.66
CA GLU A 48 -5.40 2.68 -18.31
C GLU A 48 -4.37 3.25 -17.33
N ASP A 49 -4.78 3.56 -16.11
CA ASP A 49 -3.91 4.12 -15.08
C ASP A 49 -3.14 3.02 -14.33
N LEU A 50 -1.84 2.89 -14.62
CA LEU A 50 -0.98 1.83 -14.09
C LEU A 50 0.16 2.43 -13.25
N PRO A 51 -0.11 2.86 -12.01
CA PRO A 51 0.95 3.29 -11.10
C PRO A 51 1.90 2.12 -10.76
N LEU A 52 3.20 2.40 -10.78
CA LEU A 52 4.20 1.60 -10.08
C LEU A 52 4.37 2.19 -8.69
N ARG A 53 4.07 1.40 -7.65
CA ARG A 53 4.14 1.83 -6.25
C ARG A 53 5.33 1.20 -5.55
N GLU A 54 5.79 1.80 -4.45
CA GLU A 54 6.76 1.18 -3.53
C GLU A 54 6.26 -0.20 -3.06
N GLY A 55 4.99 -0.23 -2.62
CA GLY A 55 4.23 -1.44 -2.35
C GLY A 55 4.59 -2.12 -1.04
N ILE A 56 4.74 -3.44 -1.08
CA ILE A 56 5.11 -4.26 0.09
C ILE A 56 5.95 -5.47 -0.35
N HIS A 57 6.81 -5.91 0.56
CA HIS A 57 7.68 -7.08 0.45
C HIS A 57 6.89 -8.39 0.33
N ASP A 58 7.55 -9.47 -0.09
CA ASP A 58 6.99 -10.83 0.05
C ASP A 58 7.09 -11.28 1.51
N ASP A 59 5.95 -11.48 2.19
CA ASP A 59 5.95 -11.95 3.58
C ASP A 59 4.90 -13.04 3.87
N ARG A 60 5.09 -13.74 4.99
CA ARG A 60 4.29 -14.92 5.37
C ARG A 60 2.99 -14.59 6.09
N THR A 61 2.68 -13.30 6.27
CA THR A 61 1.56 -12.77 7.07
C THR A 61 0.52 -12.09 6.17
N TRP A 62 0.96 -11.36 5.16
CA TRP A 62 0.13 -10.65 4.18
C TRP A 62 0.13 -11.32 2.80
N GLY A 63 1.11 -12.19 2.51
CA GLY A 63 1.22 -12.98 1.29
C GLY A 63 2.25 -12.44 0.30
N SER A 64 2.11 -12.80 -0.98
CA SER A 64 2.94 -12.22 -2.04
C SER A 64 2.72 -10.71 -2.10
N GLY A 65 3.82 -9.97 -2.10
CA GLY A 65 3.86 -8.52 -2.17
C GLY A 65 3.49 -7.98 -3.54
N PHE A 66 3.80 -6.70 -3.74
CA PHE A 66 3.60 -6.02 -5.02
C PHE A 66 4.47 -4.76 -5.10
N GLY A 67 4.62 -4.23 -6.31
CA GLY A 67 5.34 -2.98 -6.56
C GLY A 67 6.86 -3.16 -6.54
N VAL A 68 7.57 -2.05 -6.34
CA VAL A 68 9.05 -1.99 -6.37
C VAL A 68 9.67 -3.02 -5.43
N ARG A 69 9.21 -3.10 -4.17
CA ARG A 69 9.79 -3.98 -3.15
C ARG A 69 9.74 -5.46 -3.54
N HIS A 70 8.59 -5.92 -4.04
CA HIS A 70 8.43 -7.29 -4.54
C HIS A 70 9.28 -7.56 -5.80
N ILE A 71 9.45 -6.57 -6.69
CA ILE A 71 10.31 -6.71 -7.88
C ILE A 71 11.79 -6.80 -7.48
N GLU A 72 12.26 -5.89 -6.64
CA GLU A 72 13.67 -5.84 -6.23
C GLU A 72 14.09 -7.06 -5.39
N GLU A 73 13.20 -7.60 -4.54
CA GLU A 73 13.50 -8.80 -3.73
C GLU A 73 13.24 -10.12 -4.46
N GLY A 74 12.15 -10.20 -5.25
CA GLY A 74 11.75 -11.41 -5.95
C GLY A 74 12.49 -11.64 -7.29
N HIS A 75 12.95 -10.56 -7.92
CA HIS A 75 13.53 -10.58 -9.28
C HIS A 75 14.86 -9.82 -9.40
N GLY A 76 15.30 -9.07 -8.39
CA GLY A 76 16.67 -8.50 -8.29
C GLY A 76 16.96 -7.27 -9.17
N TYR A 77 16.19 -7.03 -10.22
CA TYR A 77 16.28 -5.85 -11.09
C TYR A 77 14.90 -5.23 -11.29
N LEU A 78 14.78 -3.93 -11.05
CA LEU A 78 13.60 -3.13 -11.34
C LEU A 78 13.66 -2.60 -12.79
N PRO A 79 12.78 -3.05 -13.70
CA PRO A 79 12.75 -2.52 -15.07
C PRO A 79 12.33 -1.06 -15.11
N SER A 80 12.84 -0.31 -16.09
CA SER A 80 12.43 1.07 -16.33
C SER A 80 10.95 1.15 -16.70
N LEU A 81 10.29 2.28 -16.40
CA LEU A 81 8.88 2.49 -16.76
C LEU A 81 8.63 2.32 -18.27
N SER A 82 9.61 2.66 -19.10
CA SER A 82 9.62 2.44 -20.55
C SER A 82 9.66 0.96 -20.95
N GLU A 83 10.42 0.12 -20.24
CA GLU A 83 10.41 -1.33 -20.48
C GLU A 83 9.09 -1.95 -20.00
N ILE A 84 8.52 -1.48 -18.89
CA ILE A 84 7.21 -1.92 -18.41
C ILE A 84 6.10 -1.55 -19.39
N GLU A 85 6.08 -0.31 -19.90
CA GLU A 85 5.13 0.14 -20.91
C GLU A 85 5.25 -0.68 -22.20
N GLU A 86 6.47 -0.82 -22.74
CA GLU A 86 6.68 -1.55 -24.00
C GLU A 86 6.35 -3.05 -23.85
N GLY A 87 6.63 -3.66 -22.69
CA GLY A 87 6.24 -5.03 -22.39
C GLY A 87 4.72 -5.25 -22.34
N ILE A 88 3.97 -4.30 -21.77
CA ILE A 88 2.49 -4.31 -21.80
C ILE A 88 2.00 -4.08 -23.24
N ARG A 89 2.60 -3.16 -23.98
CA ARG A 89 2.22 -2.77 -25.35
C ARG A 89 2.50 -3.86 -26.38
N GLN A 90 3.58 -4.62 -26.23
CA GLN A 90 3.93 -5.76 -27.11
C GLN A 90 3.25 -7.08 -26.73
N SER A 91 2.73 -7.20 -25.51
CA SER A 91 2.04 -8.42 -25.06
C SER A 91 0.80 -8.69 -25.91
N LYS A 92 0.59 -9.97 -26.28
CA LYS A 92 -0.59 -10.39 -27.05
C LYS A 92 -1.86 -10.38 -26.20
N GLU A 93 -1.70 -10.53 -24.89
CA GLU A 93 -2.76 -10.53 -23.89
C GLU A 93 -3.21 -9.10 -23.52
N CYS A 94 -2.28 -8.13 -23.52
CA CYS A 94 -2.51 -6.79 -23.00
C CYS A 94 -2.46 -5.66 -24.05
N GLY A 95 -1.78 -5.85 -25.18
CA GLY A 95 -1.49 -4.80 -26.17
C GLY A 95 -2.71 -4.19 -26.88
N ASN A 96 -3.89 -4.77 -26.70
CA ASN A 96 -5.18 -4.26 -27.21
C ASN A 96 -6.07 -3.66 -26.10
N GLY A 97 -5.50 -3.43 -24.92
CA GLY A 97 -6.19 -2.98 -23.71
C GLY A 97 -6.28 -4.07 -22.64
N LEU A 98 -6.44 -3.64 -21.39
CA LEU A 98 -6.61 -4.49 -20.21
C LEU A 98 -8.09 -4.71 -19.88
N PRO A 99 -8.48 -5.88 -19.36
CA PRO A 99 -9.83 -6.08 -18.83
C PRO A 99 -10.08 -5.21 -17.59
N ASP A 100 -11.32 -4.74 -17.45
CA ASP A 100 -11.76 -3.90 -16.33
C ASP A 100 -11.90 -4.68 -15.01
N GLY A 101 -11.65 -3.97 -13.91
CA GLY A 101 -11.93 -4.43 -12.55
C GLY A 101 -10.78 -5.20 -11.88
N ASP A 102 -11.15 -6.04 -10.91
CA ASP A 102 -10.26 -6.45 -9.81
C ASP A 102 -9.26 -7.58 -10.14
N GLN A 103 -9.25 -8.07 -11.38
CA GLN A 103 -8.43 -9.22 -11.77
C GLN A 103 -6.95 -8.87 -11.92
N LYS A 104 -6.07 -9.84 -11.64
CA LYS A 104 -4.64 -9.76 -12.01
C LYS A 104 -4.50 -10.21 -13.46
N VAL A 105 -3.88 -9.37 -14.30
CA VAL A 105 -3.62 -9.64 -15.72
C VAL A 105 -2.13 -9.88 -15.92
N VAL A 106 -1.76 -10.89 -16.70
CA VAL A 106 -0.36 -11.23 -17.00
C VAL A 106 -0.07 -10.89 -18.45
N CYS A 107 0.81 -9.93 -18.66
CA CYS A 107 1.28 -9.49 -19.97
C CYS A 107 2.61 -10.18 -20.27
N ASN A 108 2.65 -11.08 -21.25
CA ASN A 108 3.87 -11.79 -21.65
C ASN A 108 4.40 -11.20 -22.97
N SER A 109 5.69 -10.88 -23.02
CA SER A 109 6.35 -10.20 -24.13
C SER A 109 7.79 -10.68 -24.31
N GLU A 110 8.49 -10.19 -25.33
CA GLU A 110 9.92 -10.42 -25.53
C GLU A 110 10.61 -9.08 -25.79
N LEU A 111 11.39 -8.59 -24.81
CA LEU A 111 12.13 -7.34 -24.91
C LEU A 111 13.63 -7.64 -24.99
N GLN A 112 14.32 -6.99 -25.92
CA GLN A 112 15.78 -7.13 -26.10
C GLN A 112 16.25 -8.58 -26.38
N GLY A 113 15.35 -9.46 -26.86
CA GLY A 113 15.62 -10.89 -27.07
C GLY A 113 15.48 -11.76 -25.80
N HIS A 114 15.02 -11.17 -24.69
CA HIS A 114 14.70 -11.84 -23.44
C HIS A 114 13.20 -11.84 -23.23
N LYS A 115 12.65 -12.91 -22.65
CA LYS A 115 11.25 -12.90 -22.23
C LYS A 115 11.05 -11.85 -21.15
N PHE A 116 9.94 -11.14 -21.21
CA PHE A 116 9.61 -10.11 -20.24
C PHE A 116 8.13 -10.23 -19.83
N ARG A 117 7.90 -10.29 -18.52
CA ARG A 117 6.59 -10.52 -17.91
C ARG A 117 6.24 -9.33 -17.03
N VAL A 118 5.05 -8.76 -17.26
CA VAL A 118 4.44 -7.77 -16.37
C VAL A 118 3.14 -8.34 -15.81
N VAL A 119 2.85 -8.09 -14.53
CA VAL A 119 1.56 -8.40 -13.92
C VAL A 119 0.95 -7.10 -13.41
N VAL A 120 -0.29 -6.82 -13.81
CA VAL A 120 -1.02 -5.59 -13.49
C VAL A 120 -2.41 -5.89 -12.93
N THR A 121 -3.04 -4.91 -12.29
CA THR A 121 -4.48 -4.95 -11.98
C THR A 121 -5.08 -3.53 -11.97
N GLN A 122 -6.32 -3.41 -12.45
CA GLN A 122 -7.10 -2.19 -12.34
C GLN A 122 -7.84 -2.07 -11.00
N ARG A 123 -7.72 -3.08 -10.10
CA ARG A 123 -8.28 -3.05 -8.75
C ARG A 123 -7.86 -1.81 -7.98
N VAL A 124 -8.82 -1.05 -7.46
CA VAL A 124 -8.57 -0.03 -6.42
C VAL A 124 -8.62 -0.72 -5.06
N ASP A 125 -7.60 -0.51 -4.23
CA ASP A 125 -7.58 -1.03 -2.85
C ASP A 125 -8.18 0.01 -1.90
N ASN A 126 -9.05 -0.40 -0.96
CA ASN A 126 -9.72 0.53 -0.04
C ASN A 126 -8.76 1.19 0.98
N ARG A 127 -7.52 0.71 1.08
CA ARG A 127 -6.43 1.32 1.85
C ARG A 127 -5.63 2.34 1.05
N CYS A 128 -5.86 2.45 -0.26
CA CYS A 128 -5.08 3.29 -1.13
C CYS A 128 -5.55 4.76 -1.04
N PRO A 129 -4.71 5.70 -0.54
CA PRO A 129 -5.17 7.04 -0.16
C PRO A 129 -5.45 7.96 -1.37
N ASP A 130 -4.98 7.61 -2.56
CA ASP A 130 -5.21 8.39 -3.79
C ASP A 130 -6.38 7.88 -4.66
N GLY A 131 -6.99 6.74 -4.29
CA GLY A 131 -8.11 6.14 -5.02
C GLY A 131 -7.77 5.60 -6.42
N ARG A 132 -6.49 5.61 -6.82
CA ARG A 132 -6.01 5.04 -8.09
C ARG A 132 -5.82 3.52 -7.95
N PRO A 133 -5.70 2.75 -9.05
CA PRO A 133 -5.44 1.32 -8.96
C PRO A 133 -4.21 0.94 -8.15
N VAL A 134 -4.13 -0.33 -7.73
CA VAL A 134 -2.88 -0.94 -7.28
C VAL A 134 -1.83 -0.86 -8.39
N GLY A 135 -2.25 -1.04 -9.65
CA GLY A 135 -1.43 -0.83 -10.83
C GLY A 135 -0.50 -2.00 -11.12
N ILE A 136 0.80 -1.72 -11.21
CA ILE A 136 1.84 -2.71 -11.52
C ILE A 136 2.15 -3.52 -10.26
N ILE A 137 1.95 -4.83 -10.34
CA ILE A 137 2.18 -5.79 -9.26
C ILE A 137 3.61 -6.32 -9.32
N THR A 138 4.07 -6.75 -10.50
CA THR A 138 5.47 -7.13 -10.76
C THR A 138 5.83 -6.89 -12.22
N ALA A 139 7.11 -6.72 -12.51
CA ALA A 139 7.68 -6.64 -13.86
C ALA A 139 9.11 -7.20 -13.84
N PHE A 140 9.42 -8.19 -14.68
CA PHE A 140 10.73 -8.83 -14.69
C PHE A 140 11.06 -9.56 -16.01
N PHE A 141 12.35 -9.85 -16.21
CA PHE A 141 12.86 -10.69 -17.30
C PHE A 141 12.98 -12.16 -16.84
N GLU A 142 12.69 -13.14 -17.70
CA GLU A 142 12.87 -14.59 -17.43
C GLU A 142 14.17 -15.17 -17.99
#